data_AF-A0A4Q2Z5H8-F1
#
_entry.id   AF-A0A4Q2Z5H8-F1
#
_cell.length_a   1.000
_cell.length_b   1.000
_cell.length_c   1.000
_cell.angle_alpha   90.00
_cell.angle_beta   90.00
_cell.angle_gamma   90.00
#
_symmetry.space_group_name_H-M   'P 1'
#
loop_
_entity.id
_entity.type
_entity.pdbx_description
1 polymer ?
#
loop_
_entity_poly.entity_id
_entity_poly.type
_entity_poly.pdbx_seq_one_letter_code
_entity_poly.pdbx_strand_id
1 'polypeptide(L)'
;MTSGQVGTPALLATFTGYQPDSFFPIPAMKVVRSLLAALPFCAAPLVPASEPEDPGFQKIPKAETAPVAPAMARGEIEAGLKSHDRALYIKEGWIRDPYITLGPDDFYYLTGTTISEGDPREKSDPYNVGLGDESAVGSTVRLWKSKDLVDWDYLGVIFDIRKDSAFPKAPGKYVWAPEIHWIPEMKRWALLHCPAQKSNIALSAGAEPKGPWTHPMGKEFVRHHDPSI
;
A
#
# COMPACT_ATOMS: atom_id res chain seq x y z
N MET A 1 -59.70 -30.36 8.99
CA MET A 1 -58.58 -29.74 8.26
C MET A 1 -57.39 -29.75 9.19
N THR A 2 -56.44 -30.62 8.89
CA THR A 2 -55.36 -31.10 9.76
C THR A 2 -54.19 -30.11 9.77
N SER A 3 -53.73 -29.77 10.98
CA SER A 3 -52.56 -28.95 11.24
C SER A 3 -51.27 -29.73 10.93
N GLY A 4 -50.52 -29.30 9.92
CA GLY A 4 -49.19 -29.80 9.61
C GLY A 4 -48.11 -28.99 10.30
N GLN A 5 -47.50 -29.55 11.35
CA GLN A 5 -46.17 -29.16 11.81
C GLN A 5 -45.15 -29.84 10.90
N VAL A 6 -44.26 -29.06 10.27
CA VAL A 6 -43.09 -29.59 9.57
C VAL A 6 -41.86 -29.07 10.31
N GLY A 7 -41.21 -29.99 11.02
CA GLY A 7 -39.97 -29.76 11.74
C GLY A 7 -38.78 -29.60 10.79
N THR A 8 -37.91 -28.67 11.13
CA THR A 8 -36.62 -28.43 10.49
C THR A 8 -35.58 -29.35 11.13
N PRO A 9 -34.80 -30.16 10.38
CA PRO A 9 -33.64 -30.83 10.95
C PRO A 9 -32.45 -29.87 10.94
N ALA A 10 -31.95 -29.56 12.14
CA ALA A 10 -30.65 -28.94 12.35
C ALA A 10 -29.55 -29.95 11.99
N LEU A 11 -28.74 -29.62 10.98
CA LEU A 11 -27.55 -30.39 10.63
C LEU A 11 -26.41 -29.99 11.58
N LEU A 12 -26.27 -30.69 12.69
CA LEU A 12 -25.15 -30.57 13.61
C LEU A 12 -24.00 -31.46 13.07
N ALA A 13 -23.05 -30.87 12.34
CA ALA A 13 -21.85 -31.58 11.93
C ALA A 13 -20.85 -31.61 13.10
N THR A 14 -20.80 -32.73 13.80
CA THR A 14 -19.75 -33.04 14.78
C THR A 14 -18.47 -33.44 14.04
N PHE A 15 -17.49 -32.55 14.00
CA PHE A 15 -16.11 -32.92 13.66
C PHE A 15 -15.47 -33.60 14.86
N THR A 16 -15.31 -34.92 14.77
CA THR A 16 -14.43 -35.70 15.64
C THR A 16 -13.31 -36.26 14.78
N GLY A 17 -12.06 -36.11 15.23
CA GLY A 17 -10.91 -36.81 14.66
C GLY A 17 -9.84 -35.93 14.04
N TYR A 18 -9.04 -35.25 14.88
CA TYR A 18 -7.66 -34.91 14.53
C TYR A 18 -6.75 -35.50 15.61
N GLN A 19 -6.00 -36.53 15.25
CA GLN A 19 -4.89 -37.08 16.05
C GLN A 19 -3.58 -36.61 15.43
N PRO A 20 -2.69 -35.92 16.17
CA PRO A 20 -1.33 -35.70 15.74
C PRO A 20 -0.39 -36.72 16.43
N ASP A 21 -0.22 -37.88 15.82
CA ASP A 21 0.85 -38.82 16.20
C ASP A 21 1.81 -38.99 15.01
N SER A 22 2.86 -38.18 14.96
CA SER A 22 4.07 -38.44 14.17
C SER A 22 5.27 -37.71 14.78
N PHE A 23 5.76 -38.22 15.92
CA PHE A 23 7.06 -37.86 16.44
C PHE A 23 8.15 -38.40 15.49
N PHE A 24 8.82 -37.50 14.76
CA PHE A 24 10.06 -37.83 14.05
C PHE A 24 11.23 -37.81 15.06
N PRO A 25 12.11 -38.84 15.07
CA PRO A 25 13.28 -38.83 15.95
C PRO A 25 14.35 -37.86 15.42
N ILE A 26 14.80 -36.95 16.29
CA ILE A 26 15.94 -36.06 16.07
C ILE A 26 17.23 -36.91 16.05
N PRO A 27 18.08 -36.83 15.02
CA PRO A 27 19.36 -37.54 15.02
C PRO A 27 20.36 -36.87 15.97
N ALA A 28 21.07 -37.70 16.74
CA ALA A 28 22.08 -37.28 17.70
C ALA A 28 23.20 -36.47 17.05
N MET A 29 23.39 -35.23 17.53
CA MET A 29 24.47 -34.34 17.11
C MET A 29 25.80 -34.83 17.69
N LYS A 30 26.76 -35.15 16.82
CA LYS A 30 28.15 -35.46 17.20
C LYS A 30 28.80 -34.21 17.80
N VAL A 31 29.34 -34.36 19.00
CA VAL A 31 30.15 -33.33 19.68
C VAL A 31 31.43 -33.08 18.88
N VAL A 32 31.50 -31.94 18.20
CA VAL A 32 32.76 -31.42 17.64
C VAL A 32 33.49 -30.70 18.76
N ARG A 33 34.62 -31.27 19.22
CA ARG A 33 35.55 -30.58 20.13
C ARG A 33 36.16 -29.39 19.38
N SER A 34 35.71 -28.19 19.69
CA SER A 34 36.37 -26.96 19.23
C SER A 34 37.64 -26.73 20.03
N LEU A 35 38.78 -26.57 19.33
CA LEU A 35 40.00 -26.02 19.92
C LEU A 35 39.72 -24.57 20.33
N LEU A 36 39.82 -24.26 21.62
CA LEU A 36 39.97 -22.87 22.08
C LEU A 36 41.37 -22.39 21.70
N ALA A 37 41.47 -21.57 20.66
CA ALA A 37 42.58 -20.66 20.49
C ALA A 37 42.37 -19.46 21.41
N ALA A 38 43.31 -19.20 22.31
CA ALA A 38 43.32 -18.03 23.15
C ALA A 38 43.52 -16.77 22.29
N LEU A 39 42.49 -15.95 22.17
CA LEU A 39 42.60 -14.61 21.59
C LEU A 39 43.13 -13.64 22.65
N PRO A 40 44.09 -12.76 22.33
CA PRO A 40 44.54 -11.73 23.24
C PRO A 40 43.42 -10.71 23.45
N PHE A 41 43.13 -10.39 24.71
CA PHE A 41 42.27 -9.28 25.11
C PHE A 41 42.93 -7.96 24.68
N CYS A 42 42.57 -7.45 23.51
CA CYS A 42 42.75 -6.03 23.21
C CYS A 42 41.64 -5.27 23.95
N ALA A 43 42.01 -4.64 25.08
CA ALA A 43 41.15 -3.66 25.71
C ALA A 43 40.99 -2.46 24.76
N ALA A 44 39.81 -2.34 24.14
CA ALA A 44 39.46 -1.12 23.42
C ALA A 44 39.34 0.04 24.43
N PRO A 45 39.90 1.23 24.16
CA PRO A 45 39.70 2.38 25.01
C PRO A 45 38.21 2.74 25.04
N LEU A 46 37.68 2.95 26.25
CA LEU A 46 36.35 3.53 26.47
C LEU A 46 36.36 4.96 25.90
N VAL A 47 35.78 5.11 24.71
CA VAL A 47 35.42 6.43 24.18
C VAL A 47 34.22 6.91 24.99
N PRO A 48 34.29 8.06 25.68
CA PRO A 48 33.13 8.62 26.35
C PRO A 48 32.06 8.90 25.29
N ALA A 49 30.89 8.29 25.44
CA ALA A 49 29.72 8.58 24.62
C ALA A 49 29.15 9.94 25.04
N SER A 50 29.75 11.04 24.57
CA SER A 50 29.01 12.28 24.43
C SER A 50 28.16 12.15 23.17
N GLU A 51 26.85 12.21 23.32
CA GLU A 51 25.94 12.35 22.17
C GLU A 51 26.40 13.56 21.34
N PRO A 52 26.51 13.44 20.00
CA PRO A 52 26.77 14.60 19.17
C PRO A 52 25.65 15.61 19.38
N GLU A 53 26.01 16.89 19.57
CA GLU A 53 25.03 17.95 19.73
C GLU A 53 24.04 17.94 18.56
N ASP A 54 22.74 18.00 18.87
CA ASP A 54 21.67 18.14 17.88
C ASP A 54 21.95 19.43 17.08
N PRO A 55 22.24 19.35 15.77
CA PRO A 55 22.57 20.51 14.95
C PRO A 55 21.38 21.50 14.83
N GLY A 56 20.25 21.19 15.45
CA GLY A 56 19.00 21.93 15.35
C GLY A 56 18.37 21.73 13.98
N PHE A 57 17.11 22.14 13.86
CA PHE A 57 16.45 22.21 12.55
C PHE A 57 17.17 23.20 11.65
N GLN A 58 18.03 22.70 10.76
CA GLN A 58 18.59 23.51 9.69
C GLN A 58 17.44 24.00 8.82
N LYS A 59 17.43 25.31 8.54
CA LYS A 59 16.45 25.92 7.64
C LYS A 59 16.69 25.33 6.25
N ILE A 60 15.83 24.40 5.83
CA ILE A 60 15.93 23.74 4.53
C ILE A 60 15.90 24.84 3.46
N PRO A 61 16.94 24.95 2.60
CA PRO A 61 16.91 25.90 1.50
C PRO A 61 15.64 25.71 0.70
N LYS A 62 15.00 26.82 0.29
CA LYS A 62 13.85 26.74 -0.60
C LYS A 62 14.31 26.12 -1.91
N ALA A 63 13.90 24.88 -2.17
CA ALA A 63 14.31 24.16 -3.38
C ALA A 63 13.82 24.93 -4.61
N GLU A 64 14.71 25.20 -5.56
CA GLU A 64 14.31 25.62 -6.89
C GLU A 64 13.73 24.42 -7.63
N THR A 65 12.50 24.54 -8.12
CA THR A 65 11.82 23.46 -8.83
C THR A 65 12.54 23.21 -10.17
N ALA A 66 13.25 22.08 -10.28
CA ALA A 66 13.81 21.64 -11.55
C ALA A 66 12.68 21.36 -12.58
N PRO A 67 12.94 21.49 -13.88
CA PRO A 67 12.01 21.02 -14.90
C PRO A 67 11.73 19.52 -14.72
N VAL A 68 10.47 19.12 -14.94
CA VAL A 68 10.08 17.71 -14.90
C VAL A 68 10.77 16.99 -16.04
N ALA A 69 11.62 16.01 -15.72
CA ALA A 69 12.18 15.13 -16.73
C ALA A 69 11.02 14.35 -17.41
N PRO A 70 11.10 14.06 -18.71
CA PRO A 70 10.17 13.12 -19.32
C PRO A 70 10.46 11.70 -18.82
N ALA A 71 9.46 10.82 -18.91
CA ALA A 71 9.68 9.39 -18.67
C ALA A 71 10.78 8.84 -19.60
N MET A 72 11.47 7.78 -19.15
CA MET A 72 12.45 7.07 -19.98
C MET A 72 11.80 6.58 -21.28
N ALA A 73 12.59 6.45 -22.35
CA ALA A 73 12.08 5.94 -23.62
C ALA A 73 11.60 4.48 -23.46
N ARG A 74 10.55 4.09 -24.20
CA ARG A 74 9.97 2.72 -24.15
C ARG A 74 11.03 1.61 -24.15
N GLY A 75 11.97 1.63 -25.12
CA GLY A 75 12.99 0.60 -25.22
C GLY A 75 13.95 0.55 -24.03
N GLU A 76 14.16 1.68 -23.34
CA GLU A 76 14.94 1.72 -22.10
C GLU A 76 14.16 1.13 -20.93
N ILE A 77 12.86 1.44 -20.82
CA ILE A 77 11.97 0.86 -19.80
C ILE A 77 11.88 -0.66 -20.01
N GLU A 78 11.64 -1.14 -21.22
CA GLU A 78 11.57 -2.57 -21.54
C GLU A 78 12.87 -3.30 -21.21
N ALA A 79 14.03 -2.71 -21.55
CA ALA A 79 15.33 -3.27 -21.20
C ALA A 79 15.55 -3.30 -19.68
N GLY A 80 15.12 -2.25 -18.97
CA GLY A 80 15.14 -2.18 -17.52
C GLY A 80 14.25 -3.21 -16.83
N LEU A 81 13.01 -3.36 -17.31
CA LEU A 81 12.04 -4.37 -16.85
C LEU A 81 12.50 -5.79 -17.18
N LYS A 82 13.37 -5.99 -18.16
CA LYS A 82 13.96 -7.32 -18.40
C LYS A 82 15.15 -7.62 -17.49
N SER A 83 15.94 -6.60 -17.16
CA SER A 83 17.19 -6.73 -16.40
C SER A 83 17.00 -6.66 -14.89
N HIS A 84 15.99 -5.92 -14.42
CA HIS A 84 15.71 -5.69 -13.00
C HIS A 84 16.91 -5.16 -12.19
N ASP A 85 17.79 -4.37 -12.82
CA ASP A 85 19.08 -3.97 -12.23
C ASP A 85 19.15 -2.50 -11.78
N ARG A 86 18.12 -1.70 -12.07
CA ARG A 86 18.06 -0.27 -11.72
C ARG A 86 16.63 0.23 -11.52
N ALA A 87 16.50 1.38 -10.88
CA ALA A 87 15.26 2.13 -10.86
C ALA A 87 14.94 2.67 -12.26
N LEU A 88 13.67 2.65 -12.63
CA LEU A 88 13.17 3.14 -13.91
C LEU A 88 12.22 4.31 -13.67
N TYR A 89 12.36 5.35 -14.48
CA TYR A 89 11.41 6.45 -14.49
C TYR A 89 10.35 6.19 -15.57
N ILE A 90 9.28 5.51 -15.17
CA ILE A 90 8.29 4.91 -16.10
C ILE A 90 7.11 5.82 -16.45
N LYS A 91 6.89 6.90 -15.70
CA LYS A 91 5.72 7.78 -15.88
C LYS A 91 5.97 9.16 -15.28
N GLU A 92 5.49 10.19 -15.97
CA GLU A 92 5.49 11.57 -15.51
C GLU A 92 4.42 11.86 -14.45
N GLY A 93 4.65 12.91 -13.66
CA GLY A 93 3.75 13.38 -12.62
C GLY A 93 4.03 12.77 -11.24
N TRP A 94 3.76 13.57 -10.20
CA TRP A 94 4.01 13.18 -8.83
C TRP A 94 3.02 12.11 -8.33
N ILE A 95 3.56 10.97 -7.92
CA ILE A 95 2.84 9.93 -7.20
C ILE A 95 3.73 9.52 -6.03
N ARG A 96 3.23 9.65 -4.80
CA ARG A 96 3.85 9.12 -3.59
C ARG A 96 3.11 7.86 -3.17
N ASP A 97 3.78 6.94 -2.48
CA ASP A 97 3.18 5.68 -2.03
C ASP A 97 2.56 4.89 -3.20
N PRO A 98 3.30 4.66 -4.31
CA PRO A 98 2.73 3.99 -5.48
C PRO A 98 2.43 2.53 -5.17
N TYR A 99 1.26 2.07 -5.59
CA TYR A 99 0.83 0.68 -5.48
C TYR A 99 0.37 0.15 -6.84
N ILE A 100 0.90 -1.01 -7.25
CA ILE A 100 0.56 -1.67 -8.51
C ILE A 100 0.00 -3.06 -8.21
N THR A 101 -1.19 -3.36 -8.73
CA THR A 101 -1.78 -4.72 -8.70
C THR A 101 -2.05 -5.23 -10.12
N LEU A 102 -2.05 -6.55 -10.29
CA LEU A 102 -2.63 -7.19 -11.47
C LEU A 102 -4.15 -7.31 -11.28
N GLY A 103 -4.92 -6.92 -12.29
CA GLY A 103 -6.38 -7.03 -12.31
C GLY A 103 -6.90 -8.33 -12.93
N PRO A 104 -8.23 -8.53 -12.96
CA PRO A 104 -8.86 -9.74 -13.52
C PRO A 104 -8.72 -9.87 -15.04
N ASP A 105 -8.30 -8.80 -15.71
CA ASP A 105 -8.21 -8.67 -17.15
C ASP A 105 -6.77 -8.69 -17.68
N ASP A 106 -5.83 -9.15 -16.86
CA ASP A 106 -4.40 -9.25 -17.20
C ASP A 106 -3.77 -7.88 -17.52
N PHE A 107 -4.25 -6.84 -16.85
CA PHE A 107 -3.65 -5.50 -16.84
C PHE A 107 -3.17 -5.14 -15.45
N TYR A 108 -2.11 -4.35 -15.40
CA TYR A 108 -1.63 -3.69 -14.19
C TYR A 108 -2.45 -2.44 -13.90
N TYR A 109 -2.70 -2.18 -12.63
CA TYR A 109 -3.42 -1.02 -12.12
C TYR A 109 -2.55 -0.30 -11.11
N LEU A 110 -2.23 0.96 -11.38
CA LEU A 110 -1.41 1.84 -10.55
C LEU A 110 -2.28 2.86 -9.84
N THR A 111 -2.09 3.00 -8.55
CA THR A 111 -2.62 4.09 -7.72
C THR A 111 -1.52 4.63 -6.82
N GLY A 112 -1.80 5.71 -6.10
CA GLY A 112 -0.94 6.25 -5.06
C GLY A 112 -1.46 7.58 -4.53
N THR A 113 -0.76 8.12 -3.54
CA THR A 113 -0.98 9.47 -3.03
C THR A 113 -0.65 10.46 -4.13
N THR A 114 -1.64 11.25 -4.55
CA THR A 114 -1.48 12.27 -5.58
C THR A 114 -2.09 13.58 -5.14
N ILE A 115 -1.79 14.64 -5.88
CA ILE A 115 -2.52 15.89 -5.80
C ILE A 115 -3.94 15.71 -6.35
N SER A 116 -4.89 16.56 -5.97
CA SER A 116 -6.24 16.52 -6.55
C SER A 116 -6.22 16.98 -8.01
N GLU A 117 -7.05 16.34 -8.85
CA GLU A 117 -7.14 16.67 -10.28
C GLU A 117 -7.59 18.11 -10.48
N GLY A 118 -6.87 18.85 -11.34
CA GLY A 118 -7.16 20.26 -11.62
C GLY A 118 -6.59 21.24 -10.60
N ASP A 119 -5.86 20.78 -9.59
CA ASP A 119 -5.15 21.67 -8.67
C ASP A 119 -4.03 22.41 -9.44
N PRO A 120 -3.95 23.76 -9.38
CA PRO A 120 -2.92 24.52 -10.10
C PRO A 120 -1.49 24.09 -9.78
N ARG A 121 -1.27 23.51 -8.59
CA ARG A 121 0.05 23.03 -8.16
C ARG A 121 0.53 21.80 -8.92
N GLU A 122 -0.34 21.11 -9.69
CA GLU A 122 0.10 20.08 -10.66
C GLU A 122 1.17 20.60 -11.62
N LYS A 123 1.14 21.91 -11.91
CA LYS A 123 2.10 22.58 -12.81
C LYS A 123 3.26 23.23 -12.07
N SER A 124 2.99 23.84 -10.91
CA SER A 124 4.00 24.63 -10.19
C SER A 124 4.83 23.82 -9.19
N ASP A 125 4.32 22.68 -8.73
CA ASP A 125 4.95 21.80 -7.74
C ASP A 125 4.90 20.32 -8.19
N PRO A 126 5.67 19.96 -9.23
CA PRO A 126 5.64 18.62 -9.82
C PRO A 126 6.29 17.53 -8.95
N TYR A 127 6.82 17.89 -7.76
CA TYR A 127 7.48 16.95 -6.86
C TYR A 127 6.87 16.93 -5.45
N ASN A 128 5.89 17.80 -5.17
CA ASN A 128 5.34 18.04 -3.84
C ASN A 128 6.45 18.24 -2.79
N VAL A 129 7.13 19.38 -2.85
CA VAL A 129 8.28 19.67 -1.98
C VAL A 129 7.92 19.94 -0.51
N GLY A 130 6.63 20.05 -0.18
CA GLY A 130 6.13 20.43 1.15
C GLY A 130 5.60 19.26 1.99
N LEU A 131 5.72 19.40 3.31
CA LEU A 131 5.01 18.59 4.31
C LEU A 131 3.93 19.43 5.02
N GLY A 132 3.00 18.77 5.71
CA GLY A 132 1.96 19.45 6.48
C GLY A 132 1.05 20.32 5.60
N ASP A 133 0.89 21.59 5.97
CA ASP A 133 0.01 22.53 5.27
C ASP A 133 0.52 22.93 3.87
N GLU A 134 1.83 22.81 3.64
CA GLU A 134 2.45 23.08 2.33
C GLU A 134 2.30 21.89 1.36
N SER A 135 1.89 20.73 1.88
CA SER A 135 1.72 19.52 1.08
C SER A 135 0.65 19.70 0.00
N ALA A 136 0.99 19.26 -1.20
CA ALA A 136 0.12 19.18 -2.35
C ALA A 136 -0.77 17.93 -2.37
N VAL A 137 -0.75 17.10 -1.32
CA VAL A 137 -1.62 15.91 -1.25
C VAL A 137 -3.09 16.29 -1.45
N GLY A 138 -3.77 15.54 -2.32
CA GLY A 138 -5.17 15.69 -2.66
C GLY A 138 -6.12 14.87 -1.80
N SER A 139 -7.41 15.02 -2.10
CA SER A 139 -8.52 14.32 -1.43
C SER A 139 -9.09 13.15 -2.26
N THR A 140 -8.41 12.77 -3.34
CA THR A 140 -8.92 11.85 -4.36
C THR A 140 -7.93 10.75 -4.67
N VAL A 141 -8.42 9.56 -5.01
CA VAL A 141 -7.62 8.47 -5.57
C VAL A 141 -7.77 8.46 -7.08
N ARG A 142 -6.63 8.46 -7.77
CA ARG A 142 -6.52 8.39 -9.23
C ARG A 142 -6.03 7.00 -9.63
N LEU A 143 -6.47 6.51 -10.78
CA LEU A 143 -6.12 5.18 -11.25
C LEU A 143 -5.53 5.24 -12.66
N TRP A 144 -4.46 4.50 -12.87
CA TRP A 144 -3.89 4.24 -14.19
C TRP A 144 -3.87 2.74 -14.47
N LYS A 145 -3.92 2.39 -15.75
CA LYS A 145 -3.92 1.00 -16.22
C LYS A 145 -2.84 0.81 -17.27
N SER A 146 -2.15 -0.33 -17.24
CA SER A 146 -1.10 -0.66 -18.19
C SER A 146 -1.12 -2.14 -18.54
N LYS A 147 -0.80 -2.48 -19.79
CA LYS A 147 -0.63 -3.89 -20.19
C LYS A 147 0.80 -4.39 -19.95
N ASP A 148 1.78 -3.49 -19.99
CA ASP A 148 3.20 -3.80 -20.12
C ASP A 148 4.10 -3.08 -19.10
N LEU A 149 3.53 -2.31 -18.17
CA LEU A 149 4.21 -1.42 -17.22
C LEU A 149 4.96 -0.24 -17.88
N VAL A 150 4.82 -0.07 -19.21
CA VAL A 150 5.46 0.99 -19.98
C VAL A 150 4.46 2.09 -20.28
N ASP A 151 3.38 1.75 -20.98
CA ASP A 151 2.34 2.72 -21.34
C ASP A 151 1.21 2.67 -20.31
N TRP A 152 0.80 3.85 -19.83
CA TRP A 152 -0.18 4.00 -18.77
C TRP A 152 -1.38 4.83 -19.23
N ASP A 153 -2.54 4.19 -19.32
CA ASP A 153 -3.82 4.83 -19.59
C ASP A 153 -4.40 5.38 -18.29
N TYR A 154 -4.73 6.67 -18.28
CA TYR A 154 -5.40 7.29 -17.13
C TYR A 154 -6.89 6.95 -17.13
N LEU A 155 -7.39 6.38 -16.02
CA LEU A 155 -8.79 5.98 -15.85
C LEU A 155 -9.63 7.00 -15.09
N GLY A 156 -9.04 8.11 -14.64
CA GLY A 156 -9.74 9.15 -13.89
C GLY A 156 -9.62 9.02 -12.37
N VAL A 157 -10.39 9.88 -11.68
CA VAL A 157 -10.62 9.81 -10.24
C VAL A 157 -11.64 8.71 -9.93
N ILE A 158 -11.23 7.71 -9.17
CA ILE A 158 -12.09 6.55 -8.81
C ILE A 158 -12.76 6.70 -7.44
N PHE A 159 -12.20 7.52 -6.57
CA PHE A 159 -12.67 7.76 -5.21
C PHE A 159 -12.37 9.20 -4.78
N ASP A 160 -13.35 9.88 -4.20
CA ASP A 160 -13.18 11.17 -3.53
C ASP A 160 -13.57 11.03 -2.07
N ILE A 161 -12.64 11.27 -1.14
CA ILE A 161 -12.91 11.13 0.29
C ILE A 161 -14.08 12.03 0.74
N ARG A 162 -14.31 13.18 0.09
CA ARG A 162 -15.41 14.09 0.44
C ARG A 162 -16.78 13.52 0.11
N LYS A 163 -16.86 12.64 -0.89
CA LYS A 163 -18.10 12.06 -1.43
C LYS A 163 -18.29 10.60 -0.99
N ASP A 164 -17.23 9.83 -1.05
CA ASP A 164 -17.26 8.36 -1.02
C ASP A 164 -16.83 7.77 0.33
N SER A 165 -16.41 8.60 1.29
CA SER A 165 -15.89 8.14 2.59
C SER A 165 -16.96 7.49 3.48
N ALA A 166 -16.52 6.53 4.30
CA ALA A 166 -17.27 5.99 5.43
C ALA A 166 -17.63 7.05 6.50
N PHE A 167 -17.05 8.27 6.42
CA PHE A 167 -17.23 9.36 7.37
C PHE A 167 -17.86 10.61 6.72
N PRO A 168 -19.12 10.57 6.24
CA PRO A 168 -19.70 11.64 5.42
C PRO A 168 -19.78 13.01 6.12
N LYS A 169 -19.85 13.04 7.46
CA LYS A 169 -19.89 14.29 8.24
C LYS A 169 -18.50 14.93 8.46
N ALA A 170 -17.44 14.13 8.39
CA ALA A 170 -16.06 14.55 8.65
C ALA A 170 -15.09 13.62 7.92
N PRO A 171 -15.04 13.67 6.58
CA PRO A 171 -14.31 12.71 5.75
C PRO A 171 -12.79 12.81 5.89
N GLY A 172 -12.28 13.98 6.26
CA GLY A 172 -10.85 14.29 6.18
C GLY A 172 -10.55 15.17 4.95
N LYS A 173 -9.30 15.64 4.87
CA LYS A 173 -8.83 16.52 3.79
C LYS A 173 -8.01 15.76 2.74
N TYR A 174 -7.35 14.69 3.16
CA TYR A 174 -6.31 14.02 2.39
C TYR A 174 -6.61 12.53 2.25
N VAL A 175 -6.15 11.96 1.14
CA VAL A 175 -6.02 10.52 0.96
C VAL A 175 -4.54 10.19 0.86
N TRP A 176 -4.08 9.26 1.69
CA TRP A 176 -2.69 8.81 1.81
C TRP A 176 -2.61 7.31 1.57
N ALA A 177 -1.50 6.89 0.97
CA ALA A 177 -1.14 5.51 0.69
C ALA A 177 -2.33 4.64 0.24
N PRO A 178 -3.05 5.03 -0.82
CA PRO A 178 -4.13 4.21 -1.31
C PRO A 178 -3.58 2.95 -1.98
N GLU A 179 -4.20 1.81 -1.69
CA GLU A 179 -3.97 0.55 -2.40
C GLU A 179 -5.28 0.06 -3.00
N ILE A 180 -5.22 -0.53 -4.20
CA ILE A 180 -6.39 -1.13 -4.83
C ILE A 180 -6.11 -2.59 -5.16
N HIS A 181 -7.05 -3.47 -4.83
CA HIS A 181 -6.90 -4.92 -4.91
C HIS A 181 -8.11 -5.53 -5.61
N TRP A 182 -7.89 -6.48 -6.51
CA TRP A 182 -8.98 -7.29 -7.05
C TRP A 182 -9.28 -8.47 -6.12
N ILE A 183 -10.55 -8.69 -5.78
CA ILE A 183 -11.00 -9.84 -4.97
C ILE A 183 -11.77 -10.81 -5.88
N PRO A 184 -11.14 -11.91 -6.35
CA PRO A 184 -11.74 -12.85 -7.30
C PRO A 184 -13.06 -13.47 -6.85
N GLU A 185 -13.15 -13.85 -5.57
CA GLU A 185 -14.33 -14.51 -4.98
C GLU A 185 -15.55 -13.60 -4.97
N MET A 186 -15.31 -12.29 -4.82
CA MET A 186 -16.36 -11.27 -4.77
C MET A 186 -16.62 -10.64 -6.14
N LYS A 187 -15.69 -10.79 -7.09
CA LYS A 187 -15.66 -10.07 -8.37
C LYS A 187 -15.76 -8.55 -8.20
N ARG A 188 -15.03 -8.03 -7.21
CA ARG A 188 -15.06 -6.63 -6.78
C ARG A 188 -13.65 -6.14 -6.49
N TRP A 189 -13.48 -4.82 -6.53
CA TRP A 189 -12.27 -4.15 -6.12
C TRP A 189 -12.38 -3.71 -4.67
N ALA A 190 -11.30 -3.89 -3.89
CA ALA A 190 -11.10 -3.30 -2.59
C ALA A 190 -10.10 -2.15 -2.68
N LEU A 191 -10.52 -0.97 -2.26
CA LEU A 191 -9.68 0.20 -2.09
C LEU A 191 -9.41 0.40 -0.60
N LEU A 192 -8.15 0.44 -0.23
CA LEU A 192 -7.67 0.84 1.09
C LEU A 192 -7.04 2.21 0.98
N HIS A 193 -7.11 2.98 2.06
CA HIS A 193 -6.34 4.22 2.20
C HIS A 193 -6.27 4.64 3.66
N CYS A 194 -5.42 5.63 3.93
CA CYS A 194 -5.35 6.38 5.17
C CYS A 194 -5.50 7.90 4.87
N PRO A 195 -5.50 8.83 5.84
CA PRO A 195 -4.87 8.80 7.16
C PRO A 195 -5.50 7.84 8.17
N ALA A 196 -4.73 7.40 9.17
CA ALA A 196 -5.15 6.41 10.16
C ALA A 196 -6.47 6.76 10.88
N GLN A 197 -6.76 8.03 11.14
CA GLN A 197 -8.01 8.46 11.78
C GLN A 197 -9.24 8.27 10.90
N LYS A 198 -9.04 8.04 9.60
CA LYS A 198 -10.06 7.93 8.54
C LYS A 198 -9.83 6.74 7.62
N SER A 199 -8.92 5.83 7.98
CA SER A 199 -8.63 4.65 7.19
C SER A 199 -9.89 3.80 7.05
N ASN A 200 -10.13 3.29 5.84
CA ASN A 200 -11.22 2.38 5.57
C ASN A 200 -10.86 1.36 4.49
N ILE A 201 -11.69 0.33 4.37
CA ILE A 201 -11.75 -0.55 3.21
C ILE A 201 -13.06 -0.21 2.49
N ALA A 202 -12.94 0.23 1.24
CA ALA A 202 -14.05 0.53 0.35
C ALA A 202 -14.14 -0.55 -0.74
N LEU A 203 -15.31 -1.17 -0.91
CA LEU A 203 -15.54 -2.17 -1.95
C LEU A 203 -16.37 -1.58 -3.08
N SER A 204 -15.90 -1.71 -4.34
CA SER A 204 -16.63 -1.29 -5.54
C SER A 204 -17.96 -2.05 -5.68
N ALA A 205 -18.93 -1.59 -6.46
CA ALA A 205 -20.19 -2.32 -6.63
C ALA A 205 -20.06 -3.63 -7.43
N GLY A 206 -19.01 -3.77 -8.25
CA GLY A 206 -18.78 -4.90 -9.13
C GLY A 206 -17.39 -4.88 -9.76
N ALA A 207 -17.29 -5.39 -10.99
CA ALA A 207 -16.01 -5.60 -11.66
C ALA A 207 -15.27 -4.31 -12.08
N GLU A 208 -15.95 -3.16 -12.06
CA GLU A 208 -15.33 -1.88 -12.38
C GLU A 208 -14.70 -1.27 -11.11
N PRO A 209 -13.48 -0.69 -11.20
CA PRO A 209 -12.77 -0.09 -10.06
C PRO A 209 -13.32 1.31 -9.75
N LYS A 210 -14.63 1.44 -9.56
CA LYS A 210 -15.30 2.71 -9.30
C LYS A 210 -16.50 2.54 -8.36
N GLY A 211 -16.97 3.67 -7.83
CA GLY A 211 -18.15 3.72 -7.00
C GLY A 211 -19.45 3.31 -7.72
N PRO A 212 -20.56 3.10 -6.99
CA PRO A 212 -20.70 3.39 -5.55
C PRO A 212 -19.89 2.42 -4.69
N TRP A 213 -19.30 2.96 -3.62
CA TRP A 213 -18.44 2.24 -2.69
C TRP A 213 -19.23 1.79 -1.46
N THR A 214 -19.03 0.56 -1.01
CA THR A 214 -19.55 0.06 0.28
C THR A 214 -18.42 -0.12 1.28
N HIS A 215 -18.66 0.20 2.55
CA HIS A 215 -17.64 0.15 3.62
C HIS A 215 -17.95 -0.96 4.62
N PRO A 216 -17.55 -2.22 4.35
CA PRO A 216 -17.94 -3.38 5.17
C PRO A 216 -17.49 -3.27 6.63
N MET A 217 -16.35 -2.61 6.89
CA MET A 217 -15.83 -2.38 8.24
C MET A 217 -16.22 -1.01 8.81
N GLY A 218 -16.90 -0.16 8.04
CA GLY A 218 -17.36 1.16 8.46
C GLY A 218 -16.27 1.95 9.19
N LYS A 219 -16.50 2.21 10.49
CA LYS A 219 -15.59 2.96 11.36
C LYS A 219 -14.64 2.09 12.18
N GLU A 220 -14.77 0.77 12.11
CA GLU A 220 -13.94 -0.17 12.87
C GLU A 220 -12.54 -0.32 12.25
N PHE A 221 -12.36 0.04 10.97
CA PHE A 221 -11.07 0.00 10.29
C PHE A 221 -10.16 1.20 10.56
N VAL A 222 -10.55 2.12 11.44
CA VAL A 222 -9.68 3.24 11.83
C VAL A 222 -8.43 2.75 12.59
N ARG A 223 -7.44 3.63 12.69
CA ARG A 223 -6.12 3.46 13.33
C ARG A 223 -5.13 2.60 12.54
N HIS A 224 -5.38 2.37 11.26
CA HIS A 224 -4.40 1.74 10.37
C HIS A 224 -3.66 2.81 9.58
N HIS A 225 -2.36 2.95 9.84
CA HIS A 225 -1.47 3.79 9.04
C HIS A 225 -0.93 2.95 7.88
N ASP A 226 -1.00 3.47 6.66
CA ASP A 226 -0.58 2.81 5.42
C ASP A 226 -1.01 1.33 5.34
N PRO A 227 -2.33 1.05 5.37
CA PRO A 227 -2.83 -0.31 5.36
C PRO A 227 -2.55 -1.03 4.04
N SER A 228 -2.21 -2.32 4.13
CA SER A 228 -2.07 -3.26 3.01
C SER A 228 -2.72 -4.60 3.36
N ILE A 229 -3.12 -5.39 2.35
CA ILE A 229 -3.77 -6.71 2.50
C ILE A 229 -3.05 -7.81 1.72
#